data_AF-A0A7W1U734-F1
#
_entry.id   AF-A0A7W1U734-F1
#
_cell.length_a   1.000
_cell.length_b   1.000
_cell.length_c   1.000
_cell.angle_alpha   90.00
_cell.angle_beta   90.00
_cell.angle_gamma   90.00
#
_symmetry.space_group_name_H-M   'P 1'
#
loop_
_entity.id
_entity.type
_entity.pdbx_description
1 polymer ?
#
loop_
_entity_poly.entity_id
_entity_poly.type
_entity_poly.pdbx_seq_one_letter_code
_entity_poly.pdbx_strand_id
1 'polypeptide(L)' 'MSEEPSAIQLADVLRGANDLVAAGLIEDYALGGALAAIYYVEPFTTYDADIIFVAAEKGLSAGIPAI' A
#
# COMPACT_ATOMS: atom_id res chain seq x y z
N MET A 1 6.01 29.12 -10.29
CA MET A 1 5.22 28.12 -9.55
C MET A 1 5.67 26.78 -10.06
N SER A 2 6.61 26.13 -9.37
CA SER A 2 7.02 24.78 -9.73
C SER A 2 5.86 23.86 -9.35
N GLU A 3 5.30 23.12 -10.30
CA GLU A 3 4.36 22.06 -9.98
C GLU A 3 5.12 20.99 -9.19
N GLU A 4 4.96 20.99 -7.87
CA GLU A 4 5.26 19.81 -7.05
C GLU A 4 4.44 18.65 -7.65
N PRO A 5 5.06 17.49 -7.97
CA PRO A 5 4.30 16.34 -8.42
C PRO A 5 3.25 16.06 -7.35
N SER A 6 1.96 16.10 -7.72
CA SER A 6 0.88 15.99 -6.76
C SER A 6 1.09 14.71 -5.94
N ALA A 7 1.42 14.85 -4.67
CA ALA A 7 1.54 13.72 -3.77
C ALA A 7 0.24 12.91 -3.88
N ILE A 8 0.35 11.62 -4.20
CA ILE A 8 -0.82 10.73 -4.23
C ILE A 8 -1.43 10.77 -2.83
N GLN A 9 -2.70 11.12 -2.72
CA GLN A 9 -3.34 11.21 -1.41
C GLN A 9 -3.38 9.82 -0.78
N LEU A 10 -3.08 9.71 0.51
CA LEU A 10 -3.16 8.42 1.23
C LEU A 10 -4.52 7.73 1.03
N ALA A 11 -5.61 8.49 0.95
CA ALA A 11 -6.93 7.95 0.67
C ALA A 11 -7.00 7.23 -0.69
N ASP A 12 -6.31 7.73 -1.71
CA ASP A 12 -6.28 7.11 -3.04
C ASP A 12 -5.41 5.84 -3.03
N VAL A 13 -4.34 5.80 -2.23
CA VAL A 13 -3.54 4.58 -2.00
C VAL A 13 -4.40 3.49 -1.35
N LEU A 14 -5.17 3.82 -0.31
CA LEU A 14 -6.03 2.85 0.38
C LEU A 14 -7.20 2.39 -0.52
N ARG A 15 -7.76 3.27 -1.36
CA ARG A 15 -8.75 2.88 -2.38
C ARG A 15 -8.14 1.92 -3.39
N GLY A 16 -6.95 2.22 -3.91
CA GLY A 16 -6.25 1.33 -4.82
C GLY A 16 -5.99 -0.05 -4.21
N ALA A 17 -5.58 -0.12 -2.94
CA ALA A 17 -5.41 -1.38 -2.23
C ALA A 17 -6.73 -2.17 -2.11
N ASN A 18 -7.84 -1.50 -1.79
CA ASN A 18 -9.17 -2.12 -1.78
C ASN A 18 -9.59 -2.63 -3.17
N ASP A 19 -9.29 -1.88 -4.23
CA ASP A 19 -9.59 -2.28 -5.60
C ASP A 19 -8.79 -3.54 -6.01
N LEU A 20 -7.53 -3.67 -5.54
CA LEU A 20 -6.72 -4.88 -5.76
C LEU A 20 -7.30 -6.10 -5.04
N VAL A 21 -7.79 -5.94 -3.81
CA VAL A 21 -8.52 -7.01 -3.08
C VAL A 21 -9.81 -7.37 -3.81
N ALA A 22 -10.60 -6.38 -4.22
CA ALA A 22 -11.86 -6.58 -4.94
C ALA A 22 -11.66 -7.27 -6.30
N ALA A 23 -10.53 -7.00 -6.97
CA ALA A 23 -10.13 -7.65 -8.21
C ALA A 23 -9.56 -9.07 -8.00
N GLY A 24 -9.37 -9.52 -6.75
CA GLY A 24 -8.78 -10.82 -6.42
C GLY A 24 -7.29 -10.94 -6.78
N LEU A 25 -6.59 -9.82 -6.93
CA LEU A 25 -5.16 -9.79 -7.24
C LEU A 25 -4.29 -10.00 -5.99
N ILE A 26 -4.81 -9.58 -4.84
CA ILE A 26 -4.24 -9.83 -3.51
C ILE A 26 -5.34 -10.39 -2.59
N GLU A 27 -4.99 -11.25 -1.64
CA GLU A 27 -5.95 -11.81 -0.69
C GLU A 27 -6.40 -10.76 0.34
N ASP A 28 -5.44 -9.99 0.86
CA ASP A 28 -5.67 -8.92 1.83
C ASP A 28 -4.42 -8.02 1.95
N TYR A 29 -4.55 -6.89 2.66
CA TYR A 29 -3.43 -6.00 2.98
C TYR A 29 -3.52 -5.41 4.39
N ALA A 30 -2.36 -4.95 4.89
CA ALA A 30 -2.24 -4.20 6.13
C ALA A 30 -1.37 -2.95 5.90
N LEU A 31 -1.68 -1.90 6.65
CA LEU A 31 -0.78 -0.77 6.82
C LEU A 31 0.44 -1.22 7.63
N GLY A 32 1.63 -0.92 7.10
CA GLY A 32 2.91 -1.22 7.72
C GLY A 32 3.70 0.04 8.07
N GLY A 33 4.96 -0.20 8.46
CA GLY A 33 5.96 0.85 8.63
C GLY A 33 5.62 1.89 9.70
N ALA A 34 6.15 3.09 9.48
CA ALA A 34 6.02 4.22 10.40
C ALA A 34 4.56 4.62 10.63
N LEU A 35 3.76 4.67 9.55
CA LEU A 35 2.35 5.05 9.63
C LEU A 35 1.54 4.05 10.48
N ALA A 36 1.83 2.75 10.39
CA ALA A 36 1.19 1.75 11.24
C ALA A 36 1.68 1.83 12.70
N ALA A 37 2.96 2.13 12.92
CA ALA A 37 3.54 2.23 14.26
C ALA A 37 2.87 3.33 15.11
N ILE A 38 2.49 4.46 14.49
CA ILE A 38 1.78 5.57 15.16
C ILE A 38 0.52 5.11 15.90
N TYR A 39 -0.12 4.01 15.47
CA TYR A 39 -1.29 3.48 16.17
C TYR A 39 -0.98 2.93 17.57
N TYR A 40 0.25 2.47 17.80
CA TYR A 40 0.67 1.79 19.03
C TYR A 40 1.66 2.59 19.87
N VAL A 41 2.34 3.57 19.27
CA VAL A 41 3.33 4.43 19.93
C VAL A 41 2.88 5.90 19.92
N GLU A 42 3.81 6.83 20.11
CA GLU A 42 3.53 8.24 20.00
C GLU A 42 3.44 8.72 18.53
N PRO A 43 2.70 9.80 18.24
CA PRO A 43 2.70 10.40 16.91
C PRO A 43 4.07 10.98 16.53
N PHE A 44 4.54 10.67 15.33
CA PHE A 44 5.74 11.27 14.73
C PHE A 44 5.56 11.50 13.23
N THR A 45 6.45 12.28 12.63
CA THR A 45 6.38 12.63 11.21
C THR A 45 6.87 11.48 10.33
N THR A 46 6.04 11.07 9.37
CA THR A 46 6.36 10.17 8.25
C THR A 46 5.77 10.76 6.98
N TYR A 47 6.35 10.42 5.83
CA TYR A 47 6.03 11.04 4.54
C TYR A 47 5.50 10.04 3.51
N ASP A 48 5.49 8.77 3.86
CA ASP A 48 5.14 7.64 3.04
C ASP A 48 4.22 6.67 3.80
N ALA A 49 3.61 5.75 3.05
CA ALA A 49 2.76 4.70 3.59
C ALA A 49 3.20 3.37 3.01
N ASP A 50 3.56 2.44 3.89
CA ASP A 50 3.90 1.07 3.51
C ASP A 50 2.65 0.21 3.49
N ILE A 51 2.37 -0.44 2.36
CA ILE A 51 1.30 -1.44 2.22
C ILE A 51 1.93 -2.83 2.16
N ILE A 52 1.63 -3.66 3.14
CA ILE A 52 2.03 -5.07 3.19
C ILE A 52 0.85 -5.90 2.72
N PHE A 53 1.04 -6.80 1.76
CA PHE A 53 -0.07 -7.57 1.18
C PHE A 53 0.26 -9.07 1.07
N VAL A 54 -0.80 -9.87 0.95
CA VAL A 54 -0.71 -11.29 0.64
C VAL A 54 -1.10 -11.48 -0.83
N ALA A 55 -0.18 -11.97 -1.65
CA ALA A 55 -0.47 -12.23 -3.06
C ALA A 55 -1.53 -13.34 -3.21
N ALA A 56 -2.49 -13.16 -4.12
CA ALA A 56 -3.49 -14.18 -4.42
C ALA A 56 -2.86 -15.41 -5.10
N GLU A 57 -1.84 -15.19 -5.92
CA GLU A 57 -1.02 -16.26 -6.48
C GLU A 57 0.05 -16.71 -5.47
N LYS A 58 0.25 -18.03 -5.32
CA LYS A 58 1.21 -18.63 -4.37
C LYS A 58 2.41 -19.30 -5.04
N GLY A 59 2.49 -19.23 -6.37
CA GLY A 59 3.61 -19.75 -7.15
C GLY A 59 4.83 -18.82 -7.10
N LEU A 60 6.01 -19.31 -7.53
CA LEU A 60 7.23 -18.47 -7.63
C LEU A 60 7.08 -17.32 -8.66
N SER A 61 6.04 -17.34 -9.49
CA SER A 61 5.64 -16.28 -10.41
C SER A 61 4.78 -15.18 -9.77
N ALA A 62 4.32 -15.37 -8.53
CA ALA A 62 3.46 -14.42 -7.85
C ALA A 62 4.14 -13.05 -7.70
N GLY A 63 3.61 -12.04 -8.39
CA GLY A 63 4.15 -10.67 -8.38
C GLY A 63 5.23 -10.39 -9.42
N ILE A 64 5.58 -11.35 -10.28
CA ILE A 64 6.41 -11.09 -11.46
C ILE A 64 5.46 -10.76 -12.61
N PRO A 65 5.51 -9.55 -13.22
CA PRO A 65 4.73 -9.28 -14.42
C PRO A 65 5.10 -10.31 -15.48
N ALA A 66 4.11 -11.02 -16.02
CA ALA A 66 4.34 -11.88 -17.17
C ALA A 66 4.88 -11.02 -18.33
N ILE A 67 6.15 -11.24 -18.69
CA ILE A 67 6.82 -10.63 -19.84
C ILE A 67 6.81 -11.60 -21.01
#